data_AF-A0A0B8NGV1-F1
#
_entry.id   AF-A0A0B8NGV1-F1
#
_cell.length_a   1.000
_cell.length_b   1.000
_cell.length_c   1.000
_cell.angle_alpha   90.00
_cell.angle_beta   90.00
_cell.angle_gamma   90.00
#
_symmetry.space_group_name_H-M   'P 1'
#
loop_
_entity.id
_entity.type
_entity.pdbx_description
1 polymer ?
#
loop_
_entity_poly.entity_id
_entity_poly.type
_entity_poly.pdbx_seq_one_letter_code
_entity_poly.pdbx_strand_id
1 'polypeptide(L)'
;MSSKNNKNLSILLKLTTFVAPYKWRVAAALFALVATASLTLSVGYGVRILIDEGFAQQSLVELTNAIQFIVGITLCIAIGTFFRFYLVSSVGERVSADIRLAVFNHVISLHPSYFETNSSGDIMSRLTTDTTLLQSIIGSSFSMAMRSA
;
A
#
# COMPACT_ATOMS: atom_id res chain seq x y z
N MET A 1 -31.22 6.92 -13.69
CA MET A 1 -30.44 6.41 -12.54
C MET A 1 -28.92 6.49 -12.76
N SER A 2 -28.39 7.53 -13.44
CA SER A 2 -26.97 7.63 -13.86
C SER A 2 -26.37 9.04 -13.63
N SER A 3 -26.36 9.51 -12.40
CA SER A 3 -25.73 10.81 -12.05
C SER A 3 -24.96 10.79 -10.71
N LYS A 4 -24.68 9.59 -10.17
CA LYS A 4 -23.95 9.42 -8.90
C LYS A 4 -22.44 9.22 -9.09
N ASN A 5 -21.99 8.78 -10.28
CA ASN A 5 -20.58 8.47 -10.57
C ASN A 5 -19.66 9.70 -10.63
N ASN A 6 -20.15 10.84 -11.12
CA ASN A 6 -19.27 11.99 -11.38
C ASN A 6 -18.80 12.68 -10.09
N LYS A 7 -19.60 12.62 -9.01
CA LYS A 7 -19.24 13.21 -7.71
C LYS A 7 -18.16 12.39 -6.99
N ASN A 8 -18.23 11.05 -7.08
CA ASN A 8 -17.24 10.17 -6.47
C ASN A 8 -15.85 10.31 -7.13
N LEU A 9 -15.80 10.43 -8.46
CA LEU A 9 -14.56 10.67 -9.18
C LEU A 9 -13.92 12.02 -8.83
N SER A 10 -14.71 13.08 -8.66
CA SER A 10 -14.19 14.40 -8.27
C SER A 10 -13.65 14.43 -6.84
N ILE A 11 -14.26 13.67 -5.91
CA ILE A 11 -13.75 13.50 -4.54
C ILE A 11 -12.43 12.72 -4.53
N LEU A 12 -12.33 11.64 -5.32
CA LEU A 12 -11.09 10.90 -5.51
C LEU A 12 -9.99 11.78 -6.12
N LEU A 13 -10.31 12.63 -7.11
CA LEU A 13 -9.38 13.59 -7.69
C LEU A 13 -8.86 14.60 -6.64
N LYS A 14 -9.72 15.08 -5.72
CA LYS A 14 -9.26 15.94 -4.62
C LYS A 14 -8.32 15.22 -3.65
N LEU A 15 -8.53 13.92 -3.42
CA LEU A 15 -7.60 13.08 -2.65
C LEU A 15 -6.26 12.90 -3.36
N THR A 16 -6.24 12.84 -4.70
CA THR A 16 -4.97 12.76 -5.45
C THR A 16 -4.07 13.97 -5.22
N THR A 17 -4.61 15.15 -4.91
CA THR A 17 -3.82 16.33 -4.53
C THR A 17 -3.03 16.12 -3.24
N PHE A 18 -3.58 15.40 -2.26
CA PHE A 18 -2.87 15.05 -1.01
C PHE A 18 -1.83 13.95 -1.21
N VAL A 19 -2.00 13.09 -2.22
CA VAL A 19 -1.04 12.04 -2.58
C VAL A 19 0.07 12.57 -3.50
N ALA A 20 -0.20 13.60 -4.30
CA ALA A 20 0.73 14.22 -5.25
C ALA A 20 2.12 14.59 -4.69
N PRO A 21 2.27 15.15 -3.47
CA PRO A 21 3.60 15.42 -2.89
C PRO A 21 4.42 14.14 -2.61
N TYR A 22 3.76 12.99 -2.46
CA TYR A 22 4.40 11.70 -2.18
C TYR A 22 4.59 10.81 -3.42
N LYS A 23 4.42 11.36 -4.62
CA LYS A 23 4.54 10.66 -5.91
C LYS A 23 5.81 9.82 -6.08
N TRP A 24 6.95 10.26 -5.52
CA TRP A 24 8.20 9.50 -5.57
C TRP A 24 8.17 8.21 -4.74
N ARG A 25 7.50 8.25 -3.58
CA ARG A 25 7.34 7.08 -2.70
C ARG A 25 6.32 6.11 -3.27
N VAL A 26 5.27 6.63 -3.91
CA VAL A 26 4.31 5.81 -4.65
C VAL A 26 4.99 5.13 -5.84
N ALA A 27 5.82 5.85 -6.59
CA ALA A 27 6.62 5.26 -7.68
C ALA A 27 7.58 4.17 -7.17
N ALA A 28 8.27 4.41 -6.06
CA ALA A 28 9.14 3.41 -5.43
C ALA A 28 8.35 2.18 -4.94
N ALA A 29 7.16 2.37 -4.35
CA ALA A 29 6.29 1.27 -3.94
C ALA A 29 5.78 0.46 -5.15
N LEU A 30 5.46 1.14 -6.26
CA LEU A 30 5.01 0.51 -7.50
C LEU A 30 6.14 -0.26 -8.18
N PHE A 31 7.36 0.27 -8.16
CA PHE A 31 8.55 -0.46 -8.60
C PHE A 31 8.81 -1.70 -7.73
N ALA A 32 8.74 -1.57 -6.40
CA ALA A 32 8.88 -2.69 -5.49
C ALA A 32 7.77 -3.74 -5.70
N LEU A 33 6.55 -3.32 -6.04
CA LEU A 33 5.44 -4.20 -6.41
C LEU A 33 5.76 -5.01 -7.67
N VAL A 34 6.22 -4.36 -8.74
CA VAL A 34 6.56 -5.05 -10.00
C VAL A 34 7.75 -6.00 -9.80
N ALA A 35 8.78 -5.56 -9.06
CA ALA A 35 9.94 -6.38 -8.74
C ALA A 35 9.55 -7.63 -7.93
N THR A 36 8.74 -7.47 -6.87
CA THR A 36 8.27 -8.59 -6.05
C THR A 36 7.34 -9.54 -6.82
N ALA A 37 6.47 -9.02 -7.69
CA ALA A 37 5.63 -9.84 -8.56
C ALA A 37 6.48 -10.68 -9.53
N SER A 38 7.50 -10.06 -10.14
CA SER A 38 8.44 -10.74 -11.04
C SER A 38 9.23 -11.84 -10.33
N LEU A 39 9.74 -11.54 -9.13
CA LEU A 39 10.43 -12.54 -8.28
C LEU A 39 9.50 -13.70 -7.90
N THR A 40 8.24 -13.41 -7.57
CA THR A 40 7.25 -14.44 -7.21
C THR A 40 6.97 -15.38 -8.39
N LEU A 41 6.87 -14.85 -9.60
CA LEU A 41 6.79 -15.65 -10.83
C LEU A 41 8.04 -16.53 -11.04
N SER A 42 9.23 -15.98 -10.77
CA SER A 42 10.49 -16.72 -10.85
C SER A 42 10.62 -17.85 -9.82
N VAL A 43 9.87 -17.84 -8.71
CA VAL A 43 9.85 -18.97 -7.76
C VAL A 43 9.38 -20.25 -8.45
N GLY A 44 8.38 -20.19 -9.32
CA GLY A 44 7.91 -21.36 -10.07
C GLY A 44 9.00 -21.95 -10.97
N TYR A 45 9.83 -21.10 -11.56
CA TYR A 45 11.00 -21.53 -12.33
C TYR A 45 12.09 -22.14 -11.42
N GLY A 46 12.32 -21.55 -10.25
CA GLY A 46 13.24 -22.10 -9.24
C GLY A 46 12.85 -23.51 -8.80
N VAL A 47 11.55 -23.73 -8.50
CA VAL A 47 10.99 -25.05 -8.14
C VAL A 47 11.23 -26.07 -9.25
N ARG A 48 11.07 -25.68 -10.52
CA ARG A 48 11.34 -26.56 -11.66
C ARG A 48 12.80 -27.04 -11.70
N ILE A 49 13.77 -26.14 -11.50
CA ILE A 49 15.20 -26.50 -11.44
C ILE A 49 15.50 -27.47 -10.29
N LEU A 50 14.89 -27.29 -9.12
CA LEU A 50 15.08 -28.24 -8.02
C LEU A 50 14.61 -29.64 -8.35
N ILE A 51 13.44 -29.75 -8.97
CA ILE A 51 12.84 -31.04 -9.30
C ILE A 51 13.64 -31.70 -10.43
N ASP A 52 13.91 -30.95 -11.51
CA ASP A 52 14.52 -31.48 -12.73
C ASP A 52 16.03 -31.72 -12.57
N GLU A 53 16.76 -30.89 -11.83
CA GLU A 53 18.23 -31.01 -11.68
C GLU A 53 18.65 -31.49 -10.29
N GLY A 54 18.04 -30.99 -9.21
CA GLY A 54 18.47 -31.31 -7.83
C GLY A 54 18.03 -32.68 -7.32
N PHE A 55 16.79 -33.10 -7.63
CA PHE A 55 16.27 -34.40 -7.19
C PHE A 55 16.54 -35.54 -8.18
N ALA A 56 16.61 -35.24 -9.48
CA ALA A 56 16.80 -36.27 -10.52
C ALA A 56 18.21 -36.86 -10.54
N GLN A 57 19.24 -36.09 -10.17
CA GLN A 57 20.65 -36.52 -10.26
C GLN A 57 21.21 -37.15 -8.97
N GLN A 58 20.45 -37.20 -7.87
CA GLN A 58 20.85 -37.75 -6.55
C GLN A 58 22.20 -37.24 -5.99
N SER A 59 22.67 -36.08 -6.46
CA SER A 59 23.91 -35.43 -6.01
C SER A 59 23.64 -34.53 -4.80
N LEU A 60 24.28 -34.80 -3.65
CA LEU A 60 24.17 -33.95 -2.46
C LEU A 60 24.65 -32.50 -2.69
N VAL A 61 25.56 -32.31 -3.64
CA VAL A 61 26.11 -30.99 -4.00
C VAL A 61 25.07 -30.17 -4.75
N GLU A 62 24.37 -30.78 -5.72
CA GLU A 62 23.31 -30.11 -6.49
C GLU A 62 22.09 -29.80 -5.62
N LEU A 63 21.74 -30.70 -4.71
CA LEU A 63 20.67 -30.47 -3.74
C LEU A 63 20.97 -29.27 -2.84
N THR A 64 22.21 -29.18 -2.33
CA THR A 64 22.61 -28.05 -1.46
C THR A 64 22.60 -26.72 -2.22
N ASN A 65 23.10 -26.70 -3.45
CA ASN A 65 23.12 -25.50 -4.29
C ASN A 65 21.69 -25.03 -4.65
N ALA A 66 20.81 -25.98 -4.95
CA ALA A 66 19.42 -25.70 -5.25
C ALA A 66 18.66 -25.14 -4.03
N ILE A 67 18.88 -25.69 -2.83
CA ILE A 67 18.32 -25.15 -1.57
C ILE A 67 18.83 -23.72 -1.32
N GLN A 68 20.15 -23.49 -1.45
CA GLN A 68 20.72 -22.15 -1.28
C GLN A 68 20.11 -21.14 -2.26
N PHE A 69 19.84 -21.55 -3.50
CA PHE A 69 19.19 -20.72 -4.50
C PHE A 69 17.73 -20.35 -4.11
N ILE A 70 16.92 -21.30 -3.65
CA ILE A 70 15.55 -21.00 -3.16
C ILE A 70 15.61 -20.03 -1.99
N VAL A 71 16.49 -20.31 -1.02
CA VAL A 71 16.61 -19.50 0.18
C VAL A 71 16.98 -18.07 -0.21
N GLY A 72 17.94 -17.91 -1.13
CA GLY A 72 18.32 -16.61 -1.70
C GLY A 72 17.14 -15.86 -2.33
N ILE A 73 16.40 -16.50 -3.25
CA ILE A 73 15.22 -15.90 -3.88
C ILE A 73 14.15 -15.53 -2.85
N THR A 74 13.87 -16.42 -1.90
CA THR A 74 12.88 -16.20 -0.85
C THR A 74 13.25 -15.01 0.01
N LEU A 75 14.53 -14.86 0.33
CA LEU A 75 15.04 -13.70 1.09
C LEU A 75 14.90 -12.40 0.29
N CYS A 76 15.17 -12.42 -1.01
CA CYS A 76 14.93 -11.27 -1.90
C CYS A 76 13.44 -10.88 -1.95
N ILE A 77 12.54 -11.87 -2.02
CA ILE A 77 11.08 -11.63 -1.99
C ILE A 77 10.66 -11.01 -0.66
N ALA A 78 11.15 -11.54 0.46
CA ALA A 78 10.84 -11.05 1.79
C ALA A 78 11.27 -9.59 1.95
N ILE A 79 12.50 -9.26 1.55
CA ILE A 79 13.03 -7.89 1.59
C ILE A 79 12.21 -6.96 0.68
N GLY A 80 11.94 -7.36 -0.56
CA GLY A 80 11.13 -6.57 -1.49
C GLY A 80 9.72 -6.31 -0.96
N THR A 81 9.11 -7.31 -0.33
CA THR A 81 7.78 -7.20 0.29
C THR A 81 7.80 -6.26 1.49
N PHE A 82 8.84 -6.34 2.33
CA PHE A 82 9.03 -5.44 3.45
C PHE A 82 9.16 -3.98 3.01
N PHE A 83 10.04 -3.70 2.04
CA PHE A 83 10.20 -2.34 1.50
C PHE A 83 8.91 -1.79 0.90
N ARG A 84 8.19 -2.63 0.13
CA ARG A 84 6.88 -2.26 -0.41
C ARG A 84 5.90 -1.91 0.71
N PHE A 85 5.76 -2.77 1.72
CA PHE A 85 4.83 -2.55 2.82
C PHE A 85 5.18 -1.27 3.61
N TYR A 86 6.46 -1.06 3.89
CA TYR A 86 6.96 0.13 4.58
C TYR A 86 6.68 1.42 3.79
N LEU A 87 6.99 1.44 2.50
CA LEU A 87 6.75 2.61 1.64
C LEU A 87 5.27 2.95 1.56
N VAL A 88 4.42 1.95 1.36
CA VAL A 88 2.97 2.11 1.28
C VAL A 88 2.40 2.61 2.62
N SER A 89 2.81 2.00 3.74
CA SER A 89 2.35 2.42 5.08
C SER A 89 2.76 3.86 5.38
N SER A 90 4.02 4.22 5.11
CA SER A 90 4.53 5.57 5.36
C SER A 90 3.81 6.63 4.53
N VAL A 91 3.43 6.33 3.29
CA VAL A 91 2.61 7.24 2.47
C VAL A 91 1.21 7.36 3.05
N GLY A 92 0.57 6.25 3.42
CA GLY A 92 -0.77 6.26 4.00
C GLY A 92 -0.84 7.11 5.29
N GLU A 93 0.11 6.92 6.19
CA GLU A 93 0.19 7.68 7.45
C GLU A 93 0.36 9.18 7.21
N ARG A 94 1.23 9.57 6.26
CA ARG A 94 1.48 10.97 5.95
C ARG A 94 0.29 11.65 5.29
N VAL A 95 -0.35 10.97 4.34
CA VAL A 95 -1.58 11.46 3.71
C VAL A 95 -2.68 11.64 4.75
N SER A 96 -2.83 10.70 5.69
CA SER A 96 -3.78 10.78 6.80
C SER A 96 -3.50 11.99 7.70
N ALA A 97 -2.23 12.21 8.04
CA ALA A 97 -1.81 13.36 8.83
C ALA A 97 -2.13 14.68 8.11
N ASP A 98 -1.81 14.78 6.81
CA ASP A 98 -2.06 15.98 6.01
C ASP A 98 -3.56 16.29 5.89
N ILE A 99 -4.41 15.27 5.69
CA ILE A 99 -5.87 15.42 5.68
C ILE A 99 -6.35 15.91 7.05
N ARG A 100 -5.88 15.30 8.14
CA ARG A 100 -6.27 15.69 9.49
C ARG A 100 -5.92 17.14 9.78
N LEU A 101 -4.74 17.58 9.35
CA LEU A 101 -4.27 18.96 9.49
C LEU A 101 -5.10 19.95 8.65
N ALA A 102 -5.40 19.59 7.40
CA ALA A 102 -6.23 20.42 6.52
C ALA A 102 -7.67 20.58 7.05
N VAL A 103 -8.28 19.49 7.52
CA VAL A 103 -9.64 19.55 8.08
C VAL A 103 -9.63 20.28 9.42
N PHE A 104 -8.64 20.07 10.28
CA PHE A 104 -8.51 20.81 11.54
C PHE A 104 -8.41 22.33 11.29
N ASN A 105 -7.53 22.76 10.37
CA ASN A 105 -7.39 24.17 9.99
C ASN A 105 -8.68 24.76 9.42
N HIS A 106 -9.47 23.96 8.71
CA HIS A 106 -10.78 24.42 8.25
C HIS A 106 -11.76 24.56 9.42
N VAL A 107 -11.87 23.56 10.29
CA VAL A 107 -12.78 23.56 11.45
C VAL A 107 -12.58 24.78 12.34
N ILE A 108 -11.33 25.12 12.67
CA ILE A 108 -11.03 26.28 13.53
C ILE A 108 -11.39 27.62 12.90
N SER A 109 -11.63 27.67 11.58
CA SER A 109 -12.07 28.86 10.85
C SER A 109 -13.60 29.01 10.76
N LEU A 110 -14.37 28.02 11.23
CA LEU A 110 -15.83 28.08 11.18
C LEU A 110 -16.42 29.06 12.20
N HIS A 111 -17.59 29.60 11.86
CA HIS A 111 -18.35 30.49 12.71
C HIS A 111 -18.76 29.80 14.03
N PRO A 112 -18.74 30.50 15.19
CA PRO A 112 -19.06 29.93 16.50
C PRO A 112 -20.39 29.16 16.56
N SER A 113 -21.40 29.59 15.82
CA SER A 113 -22.71 28.91 15.72
C SER A 113 -22.62 27.44 15.28
N TYR A 114 -21.58 27.06 14.52
CA TYR A 114 -21.35 25.66 14.16
C TYR A 114 -21.05 24.76 15.37
N PHE A 115 -20.36 25.32 16.37
CA PHE A 115 -19.98 24.61 17.61
C PHE A 115 -21.09 24.56 18.65
N GLU A 116 -22.17 25.33 18.46
CA GLU A 116 -23.37 25.24 19.31
C GLU A 116 -24.20 23.99 18.96
N THR A 117 -24.14 23.54 17.70
CA THR A 117 -24.89 22.37 17.21
C THR A 117 -24.03 21.11 17.11
N ASN A 118 -22.71 21.25 16.93
CA ASN A 118 -21.79 20.13 16.80
C ASN A 118 -20.78 20.16 17.95
N SER A 119 -20.84 19.15 18.82
CA SER A 119 -19.90 19.03 19.92
C SER A 119 -18.49 18.85 19.39
N SER A 120 -17.51 19.51 20.02
CA SER A 120 -16.09 19.37 19.69
C SER A 120 -15.60 17.92 19.78
N GLY A 121 -16.23 17.10 20.63
CA GLY A 121 -15.99 15.65 20.70
C GLY A 121 -16.43 14.88 19.43
N ASP A 122 -17.59 15.21 18.87
CA ASP A 122 -18.08 14.60 17.63
C ASP A 122 -17.23 15.00 16.43
N ILE A 123 -16.78 16.26 16.39
CA ILE A 123 -15.88 16.76 15.35
C ILE A 123 -14.55 16.00 15.41
N MET A 124 -13.95 15.85 16.59
CA MET A 124 -12.69 15.12 16.76
C MET A 124 -12.83 13.63 16.43
N SER A 125 -13.95 13.01 16.81
CA SER A 125 -14.28 11.62 16.51
C SER A 125 -14.34 11.38 14.99
N ARG A 126 -15.06 12.23 14.25
CA ARG A 126 -15.11 12.18 12.77
C ARG A 126 -13.75 12.46 12.15
N LEU A 127 -13.02 13.45 12.65
CA LEU A 127 -11.69 13.81 12.17
C LEU A 127 -10.71 12.65 12.27
N THR A 128 -10.83 11.81 13.29
CA THR A 128 -9.89 10.71 13.56
C THR A 128 -10.36 9.41 12.91
N THR A 129 -11.64 9.08 13.02
CA THR A 129 -12.22 7.81 12.55
C THR A 129 -12.37 7.78 11.02
N ASP A 130 -12.86 8.87 10.41
CA ASP A 130 -13.08 8.88 8.97
C ASP A 130 -11.76 9.03 8.19
N THR A 131 -10.77 9.75 8.74
CA THR A 131 -9.45 9.89 8.12
C THR A 131 -8.63 8.60 8.18
N THR A 132 -8.75 7.84 9.27
CA THR A 132 -8.09 6.51 9.38
C THR A 132 -8.72 5.48 8.46
N LEU A 133 -10.04 5.51 8.24
CA LEU A 133 -10.69 4.68 7.22
C LEU A 133 -10.19 5.01 5.81
N LEU A 134 -10.09 6.30 5.46
CA LEU A 134 -9.53 6.73 4.17
C LEU A 134 -8.07 6.28 4.00
N GLN A 135 -7.26 6.37 5.06
CA GLN A 135 -5.89 5.86 5.07
C GLN A 135 -5.83 4.36 4.75
N SER A 136 -6.69 3.56 5.37
CA SER A 136 -6.73 2.11 5.16
C SER A 136 -7.05 1.77 3.70
N ILE A 137 -7.99 2.48 3.08
CA ILE A 137 -8.38 2.27 1.68
C ILE A 137 -7.23 2.64 0.72
N ILE A 138 -6.57 3.78 0.93
CA ILE A 138 -5.49 4.26 0.06
C ILE A 138 -4.23 3.41 0.20
N GLY A 139 -3.88 3.02 1.42
CA GLY A 139 -2.67 2.24 1.69
C GLY A 139 -2.84 0.75 1.39
N SER A 140 -3.83 0.11 2.00
CA SER A 140 -3.93 -1.36 1.98
C SER A 140 -4.77 -1.87 0.81
N SER A 141 -5.94 -1.27 0.56
CA SER A 141 -6.90 -1.80 -0.43
C SER A 141 -6.41 -1.60 -1.86
N PHE A 142 -5.84 -0.43 -2.17
CA PHE A 142 -5.27 -0.17 -3.49
C PHE A 142 -4.06 -1.08 -3.79
N SER A 143 -3.14 -1.23 -2.83
CA SER A 143 -1.98 -2.11 -2.97
C SER A 143 -2.38 -3.59 -3.12
N MET A 144 -3.41 -4.03 -2.38
CA MET A 144 -3.91 -5.39 -2.45
C MET A 144 -4.63 -5.65 -3.78
N ALA A 145 -5.48 -4.72 -4.24
CA ALA A 145 -6.15 -4.79 -5.53
C ALA A 145 -5.16 -4.86 -6.71
N MET A 146 -4.09 -4.05 -6.68
CA MET A 146 -3.02 -4.11 -7.68
C MET A 146 -2.20 -5.41 -7.65
N ARG A 147 -2.21 -6.14 -6.54
CA ARG A 147 -1.52 -7.43 -6.42
C ARG A 147 -2.39 -8.59 -6.91
N SER A 148 -3.70 -8.46 -6.78
CA SER A 148 -4.68 -9.51 -7.08
C SER A 148 -5.37 -9.36 -8.45
N ALA A 149 -5.11 -8.26 -9.15
CA ALA A 149 -5.51 -8.04 -10.55
C ALA A 149 -4.38 -8.48 -11.48
#